data_AF-A0A947CB09-F1
#
_entry.id   AF-A0A947CB09-F1
#
_cell.length_a   1.000
_cell.length_b   1.000
_cell.length_c   1.000
_cell.angle_alpha   90.00
_cell.angle_beta   90.00
_cell.angle_gamma   90.00
#
_symmetry.space_group_name_H-M   'P 1'
#
loop_
_entity.id
_entity.type
_entity.pdbx_description
1 polymer ?
#
loop_
_entity_poly.entity_id
_entity_poly.type
_entity_poly.pdbx_seq_one_letter_code
_entity_poly.pdbx_strand_id
1 'polypeptide(L)'
;VELAGRRSADGDIIVLGDLNTMGRMAEGGLPRVRWDEEISDLDESAVEMGLSRLPNSPACTEYYRGRGSFLDHILVSATMSEVPAEAVARVFGYCARSNCERLDADRMPYDYAYVSDHCPVVVDLLDVDRD
;
A
#
# COMPACT_ATOMS: atom_id res chain seq x y z
N VAL A 1 -13.19 -33.70 30.76
CA VAL A 1 -12.68 -33.47 29.39
C VAL A 1 -13.24 -32.14 28.96
N GLU A 2 -12.44 -31.10 29.11
CA GLU A 2 -12.82 -29.72 28.81
C GLU A 2 -12.90 -29.59 27.28
N LEU A 3 -14.05 -29.12 26.79
CA LEU A 3 -14.29 -28.89 25.38
C LEU A 3 -13.35 -27.77 24.94
N ALA A 4 -12.34 -28.11 24.13
CA ALA A 4 -11.52 -27.13 23.44
C ALA A 4 -12.45 -26.26 22.58
N GLY A 5 -12.77 -25.07 23.11
CA GLY A 5 -13.45 -24.04 22.34
C GLY A 5 -12.62 -23.79 21.09
N ARG A 6 -13.26 -23.85 19.92
CA ARG A 6 -12.71 -23.23 18.72
C ARG A 6 -12.37 -21.80 19.14
N ARG A 7 -11.07 -21.45 19.21
CA ARG A 7 -10.70 -20.05 19.12
C ARG A 7 -11.37 -19.55 17.84
N SER A 8 -12.20 -18.51 17.95
CA SER A 8 -12.59 -17.73 16.78
C SER A 8 -11.33 -17.47 15.96
N ALA A 9 -11.44 -17.53 14.63
CA ALA A 9 -10.34 -17.07 13.82
C ALA A 9 -10.08 -15.60 14.22
N ASP A 10 -8.84 -15.33 14.60
CA ASP A 10 -8.32 -13.99 14.84
C ASP A 10 -8.67 -13.11 13.64
N GLY A 11 -9.32 -11.98 13.91
CA GLY A 11 -9.84 -11.06 12.90
C GLY A 11 -8.80 -10.07 12.37
N ASP A 12 -7.58 -10.11 12.92
CA ASP A 12 -6.50 -9.18 12.61
C ASP A 12 -5.79 -9.58 11.33
N ILE A 13 -6.25 -8.98 10.24
CA ILE A 13 -5.71 -9.19 8.90
C ILE A 13 -5.02 -7.92 8.43
N ILE A 14 -3.78 -8.06 8.00
CA ILE A 14 -3.04 -7.07 7.23
C ILE A 14 -2.65 -7.68 5.88
N VAL A 15 -3.00 -7.00 4.80
CA VAL A 15 -2.54 -7.31 3.44
C VAL A 15 -1.59 -6.20 3.01
N LEU A 16 -0.39 -6.56 2.58
CA LEU A 16 0.62 -5.60 2.14
C LEU A 16 1.32 -6.10 0.87
N GLY A 17 1.57 -5.19 -0.07
CA GLY A 17 2.36 -5.50 -1.26
C GLY A 17 2.13 -4.54 -2.43
N ASP A 18 2.90 -4.77 -3.49
CA ASP A 18 2.75 -4.14 -4.79
C ASP A 18 1.53 -4.73 -5.51
N LEU A 19 0.49 -3.92 -5.69
CA LEU A 19 -0.72 -4.30 -6.42
C LEU A 19 -0.73 -3.80 -7.86
N ASN A 20 0.36 -3.15 -8.30
CA ASN A 20 0.53 -2.60 -9.64
C ASN A 20 -0.66 -1.73 -10.09
N THR A 21 -1.14 -0.83 -9.22
CA THR A 21 -2.18 0.16 -9.55
C THR A 21 -1.63 1.28 -10.45
N MET A 22 -1.17 0.90 -11.64
CA MET A 22 -0.47 1.73 -12.61
C MET A 22 -1.37 2.25 -13.73
N GLY A 23 -2.60 1.74 -13.81
CA GLY A 23 -3.50 1.90 -14.95
C GLY A 23 -3.09 1.07 -16.15
N ARG A 24 -3.93 1.08 -17.18
CA ARG A 24 -3.70 0.37 -18.45
C ARG A 24 -3.92 1.30 -19.64
N MET A 25 -3.00 1.28 -20.60
CA MET A 25 -3.21 1.99 -21.87
C MET A 25 -4.26 1.26 -22.72
N ALA A 26 -4.96 1.99 -23.60
CA ALA A 26 -5.86 1.35 -24.56
C ALA A 26 -5.03 0.55 -25.58
N GLU A 27 -5.05 -0.78 -25.46
CA GLU A 27 -4.27 -1.69 -26.30
C GLU A 27 -5.04 -3.01 -26.48
N GLY A 28 -4.88 -3.65 -27.65
CA GLY A 28 -5.48 -4.95 -27.92
C GLY A 28 -7.02 -4.98 -27.89
N GLY A 29 -7.69 -3.83 -28.08
CA GLY A 29 -9.14 -3.70 -28.00
C GLY A 29 -9.69 -3.52 -26.57
N LEU A 30 -8.82 -3.46 -25.57
CA LEU A 30 -9.21 -3.14 -24.19
C LEU A 30 -9.28 -1.62 -23.99
N PRO A 31 -10.25 -1.11 -23.21
CA PRO A 31 -10.29 0.31 -22.87
C PRO A 31 -9.12 0.68 -21.97
N ARG A 32 -8.74 1.96 -22.05
CA ARG A 32 -7.82 2.58 -21.08
C ARG A 32 -8.42 2.51 -19.69
N VAL A 33 -7.59 2.23 -18.71
CA VAL A 33 -7.91 2.33 -17.28
C VAL A 33 -6.92 3.30 -16.65
N ARG A 34 -7.40 4.21 -15.81
CA ARG A 34 -6.53 5.13 -15.08
C ARG A 34 -6.10 4.51 -13.75
N TRP A 35 -4.92 4.89 -13.26
CA TRP A 35 -4.44 4.41 -11.96
C TRP A 35 -5.41 4.75 -10.81
N ASP A 36 -6.09 5.91 -10.86
CA ASP A 36 -7.05 6.31 -9.84
C ASP A 36 -8.37 5.53 -9.92
N GLU A 37 -8.70 4.99 -11.09
CA GLU A 37 -9.83 4.06 -11.26
C GLU A 37 -9.47 2.70 -10.60
N GLU A 38 -8.26 2.17 -10.82
CA GLU A 38 -7.82 0.93 -10.17
C GLU A 38 -7.75 1.04 -8.65
N ILE A 39 -7.34 2.21 -8.12
CA ILE A 39 -7.38 2.46 -6.68
C ILE A 39 -8.83 2.48 -6.16
N SER A 40 -9.76 3.05 -6.92
CA SER A 40 -11.16 3.10 -6.52
C SER A 40 -11.76 1.68 -6.51
N ASP A 41 -11.49 0.88 -7.54
CA ASP A 41 -11.91 -0.52 -7.63
C ASP A 41 -11.30 -1.37 -6.49
N LEU A 42 -10.04 -1.11 -6.13
CA LEU A 42 -9.36 -1.74 -4.99
C LEU A 42 -10.06 -1.39 -3.67
N ASP A 43 -10.38 -0.11 -3.45
CA ASP A 43 -11.06 0.34 -2.23
C ASP A 43 -12.46 -0.26 -2.11
N GLU A 44 -13.22 -0.32 -3.20
CA GLU A 44 -14.54 -0.96 -3.23
C GLU A 44 -14.44 -2.46 -2.91
N SER A 45 -13.52 -3.17 -3.56
CA SER A 45 -13.28 -4.60 -3.32
C SER A 45 -12.82 -4.86 -1.89
N ALA A 46 -11.98 -3.99 -1.33
CA ALA A 46 -11.50 -4.09 0.05
C ALA A 46 -12.66 -4.00 1.03
N VAL A 47 -13.56 -3.03 0.86
CA VAL A 47 -14.74 -2.85 1.71
C VAL A 47 -15.65 -4.07 1.68
N GLU A 48 -15.87 -4.69 0.51
CA GLU A 48 -16.64 -5.94 0.40
C GLU A 48 -16.03 -7.10 1.20
N MET A 49 -14.70 -7.09 1.36
CA MET A 49 -13.94 -8.06 2.15
C MET A 49 -13.80 -7.68 3.64
N GLY A 50 -14.39 -6.57 4.08
CA GLY A 50 -14.23 -6.06 5.44
C GLY A 50 -12.84 -5.49 5.71
N LEU A 51 -12.12 -5.07 4.67
CA LEU A 51 -10.82 -4.42 4.75
C LEU A 51 -10.95 -2.93 4.43
N SER A 52 -9.98 -2.15 4.88
CA SER A 52 -9.81 -0.75 4.50
C SER A 52 -8.36 -0.49 4.12
N ARG A 53 -8.13 0.28 3.07
CA ARG A 53 -6.78 0.63 2.64
C ARG A 53 -6.28 1.83 3.44
N LEU A 54 -5.09 1.73 4.01
CA LEU A 54 -4.43 2.85 4.66
C LEU A 54 -3.90 3.83 3.61
N PRO A 55 -4.02 5.15 3.83
CA PRO A 55 -3.35 6.13 3.00
C PRO A 55 -1.82 6.07 3.22
N ASN A 56 -1.05 6.34 2.17
CA ASN A 56 0.41 6.46 2.26
C ASN A 56 0.84 7.94 2.35
N SER A 57 1.91 8.22 3.09
CA SER A 57 2.54 9.54 3.14
C SER A 57 4.07 9.46 2.98
N PRO A 58 4.65 10.09 1.94
CA PRO A 58 3.95 10.67 0.78
C PRO A 58 3.24 9.62 -0.09
N ALA A 59 2.36 10.05 -0.99
CA ALA A 59 1.52 9.19 -1.82
C ALA A 59 2.26 8.65 -3.08
N CYS A 60 3.47 8.15 -2.91
CA CYS A 60 4.19 7.34 -3.91
C CYS A 60 5.10 6.36 -3.20
N THR A 61 5.30 5.20 -3.80
CA THR A 61 6.09 4.09 -3.26
C THR A 61 7.10 3.56 -4.27
N GLU A 62 7.06 4.04 -5.50
CA GLU A 62 7.91 3.60 -6.60
C GLU A 62 8.36 4.79 -7.45
N TYR A 63 9.50 4.68 -8.14
CA TYR A 63 9.92 5.64 -9.17
C TYR A 63 10.18 4.99 -10.53
N TYR A 64 9.34 5.29 -11.53
CA TYR A 64 9.62 4.88 -12.90
C TYR A 64 10.04 6.07 -13.75
N ARG A 65 11.23 6.01 -14.37
CA ARG A 65 11.74 7.06 -15.27
C ARG A 65 11.67 8.48 -14.67
N GLY A 66 12.01 8.59 -13.39
CA GLY A 66 12.03 9.87 -12.68
C GLY A 66 10.67 10.36 -12.19
N ARG A 67 9.61 9.53 -12.23
CA ARG A 67 8.28 9.91 -11.74
C ARG A 67 7.87 8.99 -10.62
N GLY A 68 7.37 9.56 -9.52
CA GLY A 68 6.79 8.79 -8.44
C GLY A 68 5.47 8.14 -8.87
N SER A 69 5.27 6.88 -8.51
CA SER A 69 4.03 6.12 -8.69
C SER A 69 3.57 5.56 -7.35
N PHE A 70 2.28 5.27 -7.21
CA PHE A 70 1.70 4.70 -6.00
C PHE A 70 1.23 3.27 -6.27
N LEU A 71 2.04 2.28 -5.89
CA LEU A 71 1.84 0.87 -6.27
C LEU A 71 1.75 -0.07 -5.07
N ASP A 72 2.41 0.28 -3.95
CA ASP A 72 2.48 -0.53 -2.75
C ASP A 72 1.43 -0.09 -1.74
N HIS A 73 0.52 -0.98 -1.41
CA HIS A 73 -0.64 -0.69 -0.56
C HIS A 73 -0.61 -1.52 0.71
N ILE A 74 -1.22 -0.97 1.76
CA ILE A 74 -1.51 -1.68 3.01
C ILE A 74 -3.02 -1.64 3.21
N LEU A 75 -3.64 -2.82 3.33
CA LEU A 75 -5.03 -2.99 3.69
C LEU A 75 -5.12 -3.66 5.06
N VAL A 76 -6.02 -3.17 5.90
CA VAL A 76 -6.21 -3.64 7.27
C VAL A 76 -7.65 -4.04 7.49
N SER A 77 -7.87 -5.09 8.26
CA SER A 77 -9.21 -5.50 8.70
C SER A 77 -9.90 -4.35 9.41
N ALA A 78 -11.16 -4.09 9.05
CA ALA A 78 -11.98 -3.05 9.67
C ALA A 78 -12.28 -3.34 11.16
N THR A 79 -12.05 -4.58 11.62
CA THR A 79 -12.21 -4.98 13.02
C THR A 79 -10.92 -4.92 13.83
N MET A 80 -9.75 -4.79 13.18
CA MET A 80 -8.45 -4.73 13.84
C MET A 80 -8.30 -3.40 14.59
N SER A 81 -8.07 -3.46 15.90
CA SER A 81 -8.02 -2.30 16.79
C SER A 81 -6.58 -1.86 17.16
N GLU A 82 -5.62 -2.64 16.71
CA GLU A 82 -4.17 -2.55 16.84
C GLU A 82 -3.61 -1.54 15.84
N VAL A 83 -4.34 -1.29 14.75
CA VAL A 83 -4.09 -0.21 13.80
C VAL A 83 -4.99 0.97 14.18
N PRO A 84 -4.44 2.13 14.59
CA PRO A 84 -5.26 3.30 14.88
C PRO A 84 -6.14 3.69 13.69
N ALA A 85 -7.37 4.14 13.94
CA ALA A 85 -8.30 4.54 12.87
C ALA A 85 -7.76 5.65 11.94
N GLU A 86 -6.86 6.50 12.46
CA GLU A 86 -6.19 7.58 11.71
C GLU A 86 -4.76 7.18 11.27
N ALA A 87 -4.46 5.88 11.22
CA ALA A 87 -3.15 5.40 10.80
C ALA A 87 -2.86 5.78 9.34
N VAL A 88 -1.63 6.22 9.13
CA VAL A 88 -1.09 6.53 7.80
C VAL A 88 0.15 5.68 7.61
N ALA A 89 0.22 4.95 6.49
CA ALA A 89 1.40 4.21 6.14
C ALA A 89 2.51 5.19 5.74
N ARG A 90 3.66 5.08 6.41
CA ARG A 90 4.79 5.98 6.21
C ARG A 90 5.70 5.41 5.13
N VAL A 91 5.92 6.18 4.08
CA VAL A 91 6.89 5.83 3.04
C VAL A 91 8.26 6.39 3.44
N PHE A 92 9.32 5.61 3.19
CA PHE A 92 10.71 5.95 3.48
C PHE A 92 11.56 6.02 2.21
N GLY A 93 12.88 6.12 2.40
CA GLY A 93 13.82 6.11 1.29
C GLY A 93 13.73 7.38 0.45
N TYR A 94 14.04 7.26 -0.84
CA TYR A 94 14.06 8.42 -1.73
C TYR A 94 12.68 8.91 -2.13
N CYS A 95 11.63 8.10 -2.04
CA CYS A 95 10.26 8.57 -2.23
C CYS A 95 9.89 9.63 -1.20
N ALA A 96 10.23 9.37 0.07
CA ALA A 96 10.07 10.33 1.15
C ALA A 96 10.96 11.58 0.99
N ARG A 97 12.26 11.38 0.70
CA ARG A 97 13.22 12.49 0.56
C ARG A 97 12.88 13.44 -0.59
N SER A 98 12.34 12.90 -1.68
CA SER A 98 11.98 13.65 -2.88
C SER A 98 10.52 14.08 -2.90
N ASN A 99 9.72 13.72 -1.89
CA ASN A 99 8.28 14.01 -1.80
C ASN A 99 7.52 13.74 -3.11
N CYS A 100 7.84 12.63 -3.77
CA CYS A 100 7.28 12.21 -5.07
C CYS A 100 7.50 13.18 -6.24
N GLU A 101 8.38 14.18 -6.08
CA GLU A 101 8.72 15.11 -7.16
C GLU A 101 9.51 14.42 -8.26
N ARG A 102 9.44 14.99 -9.47
CA ARG A 102 10.21 14.47 -10.60
C ARG A 102 11.71 14.55 -10.33
N LEU A 103 12.41 13.44 -10.56
CA LEU A 103 13.87 13.36 -10.48
C LEU A 103 14.47 13.17 -11.88
N ASP A 104 15.53 13.94 -12.15
CA ASP A 104 16.34 13.75 -13.35
C ASP A 104 17.29 12.55 -13.17
N ALA A 105 17.76 11.98 -14.28
CA ALA A 105 18.55 10.74 -14.26
C ALA A 105 19.86 10.85 -13.47
N ASP A 106 20.50 12.02 -13.51
CA ASP A 106 21.73 12.34 -12.76
C ASP A 106 21.48 12.59 -11.27
N ARG A 107 20.22 12.82 -10.88
CA ARG A 107 19.78 13.02 -9.50
C ARG A 107 19.19 11.75 -8.88
N MET A 108 19.13 10.65 -9.62
CA MET A 108 18.64 9.39 -9.07
C MET A 108 19.59 8.84 -8.00
N PRO A 109 19.07 8.42 -6.85
CA PRO A 109 19.88 7.92 -5.75
C PRO A 109 20.45 6.53 -6.06
N TYR A 110 21.52 6.18 -5.37
CA TYR A 110 22.14 4.85 -5.48
C TYR A 110 21.13 3.71 -5.28
N ASP A 111 20.25 3.84 -4.29
CA ASP A 111 19.24 2.83 -3.95
C ASP A 111 18.35 2.49 -5.16
N TYR A 112 17.96 3.51 -5.93
CA TYR A 112 17.16 3.34 -7.15
C TYR A 112 17.87 2.49 -8.21
N ALA A 113 19.16 2.75 -8.41
CA ALA A 113 19.93 2.11 -9.48
C ALA A 113 20.41 0.69 -9.14
N TYR A 114 20.54 0.37 -7.85
CA TYR A 114 21.25 -0.84 -7.41
C TYR A 114 20.52 -1.69 -6.38
N VAL A 115 19.41 -1.22 -5.80
CA VAL A 115 18.67 -1.94 -4.77
C VAL A 115 17.24 -2.22 -5.23
N SER A 116 16.45 -1.18 -5.43
CA SER A 116 15.06 -1.28 -5.89
C SER A 116 14.58 0.10 -6.34
N ASP A 117 13.67 0.11 -7.30
CA ASP A 117 12.86 1.26 -7.70
C ASP A 117 11.64 1.50 -6.79
N HIS A 118 11.37 0.60 -5.83
CA HIS A 118 10.41 0.77 -4.75
C HIS A 118 11.03 1.27 -3.45
N CYS A 119 10.22 1.95 -2.66
CA CYS A 119 10.53 2.54 -1.37
C CYS A 119 9.84 1.79 -0.24
N PRO A 120 10.48 1.63 0.94
CA PRO A 120 9.84 0.96 2.07
C PRO A 120 8.57 1.69 2.51
N VAL A 121 7.51 0.91 2.77
CA VAL A 121 6.25 1.38 3.35
C VAL A 121 6.08 0.73 4.72
N VAL A 122 5.79 1.52 5.74
CA VAL A 122 5.74 1.06 7.13
C VAL A 122 4.42 1.48 7.77
N VAL A 123 3.80 0.57 8.49
CA VAL A 123 2.69 0.85 9.41
C VAL A 123 3.13 0.50 10.82
N ASP A 124 2.75 1.32 11.80
CA ASP A 124 2.99 1.05 13.22
C ASP A 124 1.77 0.33 13.80
N LEU A 125 2.01 -0.75 14.54
CA LEU A 125 0.98 -1.50 15.26
C LEU A 125 1.11 -1.24 16.76
N LEU A 126 -0.02 -1.20 17.45
CA LEU A 126 -0.03 -1.19 18.91
C LEU A 126 0.43 -2.55 19.44
N ASP A 127 1.37 -2.55 20.38
CA ASP A 127 1.86 -3.77 21.06
C ASP A 127 0.89 -4.20 22.17
N VAL A 128 -0.36 -4.45 21.79
CA VAL A 128 -1.43 -4.98 22.63
C VAL A 128 -2.37 -5.80 21.75
N ASP A 129 -2.83 -6.92 22.26
CA ASP A 129 -3.89 -7.74 21.66
C ASP A 129 -5.24 -7.28 22.24
N ARG A 130 -6.14 -6.76 21.40
CA ARG A 130 -7.40 -6.12 21.86
C ARG A 130 -8.66 -6.94 21.60
N ASP A 131 -8.55 -8.16 21.07
CA ASP A 131 -9.70 -9.04 20.81
C ASP A 131 -9.73 -10.37 21.60
#